data_AF-A0A2V7QP86-F1
#
_entry.id   AF-A0A2V7QP86-F1
#
_cell.length_a   1.000
_cell.length_b   1.000
_cell.length_c   1.000
_cell.angle_alpha   90.00
_cell.angle_beta   90.00
_cell.angle_gamma   90.00
#
_symmetry.space_group_name_H-M   'P 1'
#
loop_
_entity.id
_entity.type
_entity.pdbx_description
1 polymer ?
#
loop_
_entity_poly.entity_id
_entity_poly.type
_entity_poly.pdbx_seq_one_letter_code
_entity_poly.pdbx_strand_id
1 'polypeptide(L)'
;MPTFQVAHLRREGQDVIIVPVDRSFGKRSPTEQARIQEAFQRSAAAADMAGVVVPVWEDASGRMAFRAPPPWHDFFKSIDMVYVATALNRSLSLESQ
;
A
#
# COMPACT_ATOMS: atom_id res chain seq x y z
N MET A 1 -5.75 -17.77 3.56
CA MET A 1 -5.02 -16.63 2.98
C MET A 1 -5.39 -15.39 3.78
N PRO A 2 -4.42 -14.59 4.26
CA PRO A 2 -4.74 -13.34 4.92
C PRO A 2 -5.34 -12.35 3.92
N THR A 3 -6.45 -11.72 4.29
CA THR A 3 -7.12 -10.67 3.51
C THR A 3 -6.79 -9.30 4.09
N PHE A 4 -6.51 -8.35 3.21
CA PHE A 4 -6.15 -6.97 3.54
C PHE A 4 -7.19 -6.03 2.96
N GLN A 5 -7.63 -5.05 3.75
CA GLN A 5 -8.42 -3.93 3.23
C GLN A 5 -7.47 -2.99 2.49
N VAL A 6 -7.80 -2.63 1.26
CA VAL A 6 -6.97 -1.77 0.40
C VAL A 6 -7.81 -0.64 -0.19
N ALA A 7 -7.17 0.48 -0.51
CA ALA A 7 -7.79 1.55 -1.28
C ALA A 7 -7.25 1.51 -2.70
N HIS A 8 -8.13 1.29 -3.68
CA HIS A 8 -7.79 1.43 -5.09
C HIS A 8 -8.27 2.80 -5.59
N LEU A 9 -7.33 3.64 -6.01
CA LEU A 9 -7.57 5.00 -6.47
C LEU A 9 -7.03 5.20 -7.88
N ARG A 10 -7.71 6.03 -8.67
CA ARG A 10 -7.25 6.49 -9.97
C ARG A 10 -6.99 7.99 -9.93
N ARG A 11 -5.79 8.43 -10.28
CA ARG A 11 -5.45 9.86 -10.45
C ARG A 11 -4.61 10.07 -11.69
N GLU A 12 -4.93 11.13 -12.44
CA GLU A 12 -4.16 11.56 -13.62
C GLU A 12 -3.88 10.42 -14.62
N GLY A 13 -4.85 9.50 -14.79
CA GLY A 13 -4.73 8.35 -15.68
C GLY A 13 -3.88 7.18 -15.15
N GLN A 14 -3.39 7.26 -13.91
CA GLN A 14 -2.65 6.18 -13.24
C GLN A 14 -3.45 5.61 -12.08
N ASP A 15 -3.40 4.28 -11.93
CA ASP A 15 -4.02 3.56 -10.82
C ASP A 15 -2.99 3.29 -9.71
N VAL A 16 -3.42 3.46 -8.46
CA VAL A 16 -2.63 3.18 -7.26
C VAL A 16 -3.45 2.35 -6.28
N ILE A 17 -2.78 1.37 -5.66
CA ILE A 17 -3.35 0.50 -4.66
C ILE A 17 -2.65 0.78 -3.35
N ILE A 18 -3.33 1.48 -2.45
CA ILE A 18 -2.83 1.78 -1.11
C ILE A 18 -3.10 0.58 -0.21
N VAL A 19 -2.04 0.05 0.39
CA VAL A 19 -2.11 -1.09 1.30
C VAL A 19 -1.68 -0.64 2.69
N PRO A 20 -2.62 -0.42 3.63
CA PRO A 20 -2.28 -0.19 5.02
C PRO A 20 -1.64 -1.44 5.61
N VAL A 21 -0.43 -1.29 6.15
CA VAL A 21 0.32 -2.34 6.83
C VAL A 21 0.67 -1.91 8.25
N ASP A 22 0.94 -2.88 9.11
CA ASP A 22 1.31 -2.61 10.50
C ASP A 22 2.65 -1.87 10.59
N ARG A 23 2.84 -1.09 11.66
CA ARG A 23 4.08 -0.35 11.97
C ARG A 23 5.33 -1.23 11.96
N SER A 24 5.21 -2.53 12.22
CA SER A 24 6.31 -3.50 12.15
C SER A 24 6.89 -3.62 10.74
N PHE A 25 6.12 -3.33 9.69
CA PHE A 25 6.61 -3.27 8.31
C PHE A 25 7.71 -2.22 8.15
N GLY A 26 7.51 -1.02 8.69
CA GLY A 26 8.50 0.06 8.64
C GLY A 26 9.82 -0.28 9.35
N LYS A 27 9.79 -1.26 10.26
CA LYS A 27 10.99 -1.77 10.98
C LYS A 27 11.73 -2.86 10.21
N ARG A 28 11.16 -3.41 9.14
CA ARG A 28 11.79 -4.42 8.29
C ARG A 28 12.91 -3.79 7.45
N SER A 29 13.89 -4.59 7.04
CA SER A 29 14.95 -4.13 6.14
C SER A 29 14.37 -3.69 4.78
N PRO A 30 15.06 -2.81 4.03
CA PRO A 30 14.59 -2.37 2.71
C PRO A 30 14.33 -3.52 1.73
N THR A 31 15.11 -4.60 1.82
CA THR A 31 14.96 -5.83 1.03
C THR A 31 13.69 -6.59 1.39
N GLU A 32 13.38 -6.70 2.69
CA GLU A 32 12.20 -7.42 3.14
C GLU A 32 10.92 -6.63 2.83
N GLN A 33 10.95 -5.31 3.01
CA GLN A 33 9.86 -4.44 2.56
C GLN A 33 9.60 -4.58 1.06
N ALA A 34 10.65 -4.67 0.22
CA ALA A 34 10.52 -4.88 -1.22
C ALA A 34 9.86 -6.22 -1.53
N ARG A 35 10.29 -7.32 -0.89
CA ARG A 35 9.69 -8.64 -1.08
C ARG A 35 8.21 -8.68 -0.72
N ILE A 36 7.83 -8.05 0.39
CA ILE A 36 6.43 -7.96 0.82
C ILE A 36 5.62 -7.11 -0.18
N GLN A 37 6.16 -5.97 -0.62
CA GLN A 37 5.53 -5.13 -1.64
C GLN A 37 5.32 -5.89 -2.96
N GLU A 38 6.30 -6.68 -3.40
CA GLU A 38 6.18 -7.54 -4.57
C GLU A 38 5.11 -8.63 -4.39
N ALA A 39 4.98 -9.21 -3.20
CA ALA A 39 3.92 -10.18 -2.90
C ALA A 39 2.52 -9.54 -3.00
N PHE A 40 2.35 -8.33 -2.49
CA PHE A 40 1.12 -7.57 -2.68
C PHE A 40 0.87 -7.25 -4.15
N GLN A 41 1.90 -6.83 -4.91
CA GLN A 41 1.77 -6.51 -6.33
C GLN A 41 1.34 -7.74 -7.16
N ARG A 42 1.91 -8.92 -6.89
CA ARG A 42 1.49 -10.17 -7.54
C ARG A 42 0.04 -10.52 -7.20
N SER A 43 -0.34 -10.39 -5.94
CA SER A 43 -1.72 -10.65 -5.49
C SER A 43 -2.71 -9.69 -6.15
N ALA A 44 -2.33 -8.41 -6.28
CA ALA A 44 -3.15 -7.39 -6.93
C ALA A 44 -3.35 -7.70 -8.42
N ALA A 45 -2.28 -8.11 -9.11
CA ALA A 45 -2.36 -8.53 -10.50
C ALA A 45 -3.24 -9.79 -10.69
N ALA A 46 -3.12 -10.78 -9.80
CA ALA A 46 -3.98 -11.98 -9.80
C ALA A 46 -5.46 -11.65 -9.55
N ALA A 47 -5.74 -10.57 -8.82
CA ALA A 47 -7.08 -10.07 -8.52
C ALA A 47 -7.60 -9.03 -9.53
N ASP A 48 -6.94 -8.85 -10.68
CA ASP A 48 -7.29 -7.86 -11.72
C ASP A 48 -7.40 -6.42 -11.17
N MET A 49 -6.55 -6.10 -10.19
CA MET A 49 -6.39 -4.74 -9.67
C MET A 49 -5.21 -4.08 -10.39
N ALA A 50 -5.53 -3.27 -11.39
CA ALA A 50 -4.53 -2.47 -12.10
C ALA A 50 -3.89 -1.42 -11.18
N GLY A 51 -2.61 -1.14 -11.39
CA GLY A 51 -1.91 -0.05 -10.70
C GLY A 51 -0.71 -0.48 -9.89
N VAL A 52 -0.08 0.51 -9.27
CA VAL A 52 1.10 0.31 -8.41
C VAL A 52 0.68 0.13 -6.97
N VAL A 53 1.19 -0.92 -6.32
CA VAL A 53 1.00 -1.12 -4.89
C VAL A 53 1.91 -0.20 -4.10
N VAL A 54 1.31 0.56 -3.18
CA VAL A 54 1.99 1.44 -2.23
C VAL A 54 1.63 1.04 -0.81
N PRO A 55 2.55 0.39 -0.08
CA PRO A 55 2.41 0.16 1.34
C PRO A 55 2.45 1.48 2.11
N VAL A 56 1.54 1.65 3.06
CA VAL A 56 1.50 2.78 4.01
C VAL A 56 1.39 2.26 5.43
N TRP A 57 2.07 2.91 6.36
CA TRP A 57 2.09 2.50 7.77
C TRP A 57 2.27 3.70 8.68
N GLU A 58 1.97 3.53 9.96
CA GLU A 58 2.33 4.49 10.99
C GLU A 58 3.78 4.24 11.44
N ASP A 59 4.61 5.29 11.40
CA ASP A 59 5.98 5.23 11.87
C ASP A 59 6.10 5.32 13.40
N ALA A 60 7.33 5.28 13.92
CA ALA A 60 7.56 5.34 15.37
C ALA A 60 7.13 6.67 16.02
N SER A 61 6.91 7.73 15.23
CA SER A 61 6.47 9.05 15.66
C SER A 61 4.96 9.26 15.51
N GLY A 62 4.20 8.23 15.08
CA GLY A 62 2.76 8.35 14.84
C GLY A 62 2.42 9.01 13.50
N ARG A 63 3.39 9.19 12.60
CA ARG A 63 3.18 9.83 11.29
C ARG A 63 3.01 8.77 10.21
N MET A 64 2.28 9.12 9.17
CA MET A 64 2.16 8.24 8.01
C MET A 64 3.48 8.18 7.25
N ALA A 65 4.01 6.98 7.10
CA ALA A 65 5.12 6.65 6.23
C ALA A 65 4.62 5.77 5.07
N PHE A 66 5.31 5.85 3.94
CA PHE A 66 4.88 5.19 2.71
C PHE A 66 6.06 4.76 1.86
N ARG A 67 5.84 3.75 1.01
CA ARG A 67 6.81 3.30 0.00
C ARG A 67 6.20 3.39 -1.40
N ALA A 68 6.25 4.60 -1.95
CA ALA A 68 5.67 4.93 -3.26
C ALA A 68 6.74 5.25 -4.30
N PRO A 69 6.48 5.03 -5.60
CA PRO A 69 7.32 5.57 -6.67
C PRO A 69 7.23 7.11 -6.73
N PRO A 70 8.23 7.79 -7.31
CA PRO A 70 8.33 9.26 -7.29
C PRO A 70 7.07 10.04 -7.71
N PRO A 71 6.31 9.64 -8.76
CA PRO A 71 5.12 10.39 -9.19
C PRO A 71 4.03 10.52 -8.13
N TRP A 72 3.98 9.60 -7.17
CA TRP A 72 2.94 9.58 -6.14
C TRP A 72 3.36 10.26 -4.84
N HIS A 73 4.62 10.71 -4.70
CA HIS A 73 5.15 11.26 -3.45
C HIS A 73 4.36 12.48 -2.98
N ASP A 74 4.01 13.40 -3.86
CA ASP A 74 3.29 14.62 -3.46
C ASP A 74 1.87 14.31 -3.01
N PHE A 75 1.21 13.34 -3.65
CA PHE A 75 -0.10 12.85 -3.19
C PHE A 75 -0.02 12.21 -1.80
N PHE A 76 0.94 11.30 -1.57
CA PHE A 76 1.08 10.67 -0.26
C PHE A 76 1.56 11.62 0.83
N LYS A 77 2.24 12.73 0.51
CA LYS A 77 2.52 13.81 1.47
C LYS A 77 1.29 14.65 1.82
N SER A 78 0.27 14.65 0.96
CA SER A 78 -0.95 15.45 1.14
C SER A 78 -2.04 14.77 1.98
N ILE A 79 -1.90 13.47 2.26
CA ILE A 79 -2.87 12.65 3.00
C ILE A 79 -2.28 12.10 4.29
N ASP A 80 -3.13 11.51 5.14
CA ASP A 80 -2.73 10.84 6.39
C ASP A 80 -3.41 9.46 6.55
N MET A 81 -3.11 8.77 7.65
CA MET A 81 -3.71 7.46 7.95
C MET A 81 -5.24 7.51 8.12
N VAL A 82 -5.80 8.65 8.53
CA VAL A 82 -7.26 8.83 8.67
C VAL A 82 -7.91 8.84 7.29
N TYR A 83 -7.34 9.59 6.35
CA TYR A 83 -7.77 9.58 4.95
C TYR A 83 -7.71 8.17 4.38
N VAL A 84 -6.59 7.46 4.57
CA VAL A 84 -6.41 6.09 4.07
C VAL A 84 -7.52 5.18 4.61
N ALA A 85 -7.83 5.23 5.90
CA ALA A 85 -8.88 4.42 6.51
C ALA A 85 -10.26 4.68 5.90
N THR A 86 -10.56 5.93 5.53
CA THR A 86 -11.82 6.29 4.86
C THR A 86 -11.86 5.95 3.37
N ALA A 87 -10.70 5.79 2.73
CA ALA A 87 -10.57 5.50 1.31
C ALA A 87 -10.60 4.00 0.97
N LEU A 88 -10.56 3.12 1.98
CA LEU A 88 -10.60 1.67 1.80
C LEU A 88 -11.88 1.26 1.07
N ASN A 89 -11.73 0.58 -0.06
CA ASN A 89 -12.84 0.27 -0.98
C ASN A 89 -12.76 -1.12 -1.62
N ARG A 90 -11.69 -1.88 -1.37
CA ARG A 90 -11.43 -3.20 -1.92
C ARG A 90 -10.78 -4.10 -0.87
N SER A 91 -10.82 -5.41 -1.14
CA SER A 91 -10.14 -6.41 -0.31
C SER A 91 -9.18 -7.21 -1.18
N LEU A 92 -7.94 -7.35 -0.71
CA LEU A 92 -6.87 -8.06 -1.39
C LEU A 92 -6.48 -9.30 -0.58
N SER A 93 -6.58 -10.47 -1.20
CA SER A 93 -6.11 -11.73 -0.62
C SER A 93 -4.65 -11.93 -0.95
N LEU A 94 -3.78 -12.06 0.06
CA LEU A 94 -2.37 -12.36 -0.19
C LEU A 94 -2.24 -13.84 -0.55
N GLU A 95 -1.72 -14.13 -1.74
CA GLU A 95 -1.31 -15.49 -2.09
C GLU A 95 -0.05 -15.85 -1.30
N SER A 96 -0.19 -16.83 -0.39
CA SER A 96 0.95 -17.54 0.17
C SER A 96 1.47 -18.46 -0.92
N GLN A 97 2.66 -18.17 -1.43
CA GLN A 97 3.38 -19.08 -2.34
C GLN A 97 3.72 -20.39 -1.64
#